data_AF-A0A930U7S8-F1
#
_entry.id   AF-A0A930U7S8-F1
#
_cell.length_a   1.000
_cell.length_b   1.000
_cell.length_c   1.000
_cell.angle_alpha   90.00
_cell.angle_beta   90.00
_cell.angle_gamma   90.00
#
_symmetry.space_group_name_H-M   'P 1'
#
loop_
_entity.id
_entity.type
_entity.pdbx_description
1 polymer ?
#
loop_
_entity_poly.entity_id
_entity_poly.type
_entity_poly.pdbx_seq_one_letter_code
_entity_poly.pdbx_strand_id
1 'polypeptide(L)'
;MTPDQCYRILGLGPGVSLADVKVAYCKLARQFHPDVNPGDPEAHQKFIEVTQAYDRLLEFLQSQPRKSTYSAPVPPPEPVIRVQRPAAPPPPPVAPPPPVVSRPQPPPPPPPPAGPSLSEEDRKVKLRAYEQWQAQLNQDQFARAVAIADGLAQRFPQDPQVHQWQAISYHHWGRHLIQTREYERARACLRKALKLDPHNRRLWQEVERDFRRLEQLYR
;
A
#
# COMPACT_ATOMS: atom_id res chain seq x y z
N MET A 1 15.92 14.98 24.13
CA MET A 1 14.76 14.08 24.04
C MET A 1 15.19 12.71 24.53
N THR A 2 14.66 12.23 25.66
CA THR A 2 15.01 10.91 26.20
C THR A 2 14.18 9.81 25.53
N PRO A 3 14.60 8.52 25.55
CA PRO A 3 13.81 7.43 24.95
C PRO A 3 12.40 7.34 25.54
N ASP A 4 12.26 7.55 26.86
CA ASP A 4 10.97 7.56 27.57
C ASP A 4 10.03 8.67 27.07
N GLN A 5 10.56 9.88 26.87
CA GLN A 5 9.81 10.99 26.26
C GLN A 5 9.40 10.66 24.82
N CYS A 6 10.26 10.00 24.04
CA CYS A 6 9.94 9.62 22.67
C CYS A 6 8.78 8.61 22.61
N TYR A 7 8.75 7.63 23.53
CA TYR A 7 7.63 6.69 23.63
C TYR A 7 6.33 7.42 23.98
N ARG A 8 6.38 8.34 24.94
CA ARG A 8 5.20 9.14 25.34
C ARG A 8 4.66 10.00 24.21
N ILE A 9 5.52 10.64 23.42
CA ILE A 9 5.15 11.46 22.26
C ILE A 9 4.52 10.60 21.16
N LEU A 10 4.97 9.35 21.00
CA LEU A 10 4.34 8.38 20.11
C LEU A 10 3.10 7.69 20.69
N GLY A 11 2.73 7.98 21.96
CA GLY A 11 1.61 7.34 22.64
C GLY A 11 1.84 5.86 22.96
N LEU A 12 3.10 5.47 23.15
CA LEU A 12 3.54 4.11 23.39
C LEU A 12 4.10 3.93 24.81
N GLY A 13 4.05 2.69 25.31
CA GLY A 13 4.75 2.30 26.52
C GLY A 13 6.24 2.01 26.26
N PRO A 14 7.10 2.11 27.27
CA PRO A 14 8.50 1.70 27.14
C PRO A 14 8.62 0.20 26.86
N GLY A 15 9.55 -0.19 25.98
CA GLY A 15 9.84 -1.60 25.66
C GLY A 15 8.97 -2.22 24.56
N VAL A 16 8.14 -1.43 23.87
CA VAL A 16 7.40 -1.86 22.67
C VAL A 16 8.33 -2.19 21.51
N SER A 17 7.84 -3.04 20.60
CA SER A 17 8.64 -3.50 19.46
C SER A 17 8.82 -2.38 18.41
N LEU A 18 9.88 -2.48 17.59
CA LEU A 18 10.10 -1.57 16.47
C LEU A 18 8.90 -1.51 15.51
N ALA A 19 8.17 -2.61 15.36
CA ALA A 19 6.98 -2.68 14.52
C ALA A 19 5.86 -1.77 15.07
N ASP A 20 5.64 -1.79 16.38
CA ASP A 20 4.65 -0.94 17.05
C ASP A 20 5.04 0.54 16.98
N VAL A 21 6.34 0.83 17.15
CA VAL A 21 6.89 2.19 16.99
C VAL A 21 6.60 2.75 15.59
N LYS A 22 6.81 1.94 14.54
CA LYS A 22 6.49 2.31 13.15
C LYS A 22 5.00 2.53 12.93
N VAL A 23 4.15 1.68 13.50
CA VAL A 23 2.69 1.80 13.37
C VAL A 23 2.18 3.07 14.04
N ALA A 24 2.64 3.38 15.25
CA ALA A 24 2.26 4.59 15.97
C ALA A 24 2.73 5.85 15.25
N TYR A 25 3.99 5.87 14.78
CA TYR A 25 4.52 6.96 13.97
C TYR A 25 3.67 7.19 12.71
N CYS A 26 3.37 6.14 11.93
CA CYS A 26 2.52 6.26 10.75
C CYS A 26 1.13 6.85 11.06
N LYS A 27 0.55 6.50 12.21
CA LYS A 27 -0.76 7.02 12.64
C LYS A 27 -0.69 8.51 12.98
N LEU A 28 0.31 8.93 13.75
CA LEU A 28 0.49 10.33 14.18
C LEU A 28 0.97 11.22 13.03
N ALA A 29 1.88 10.75 12.19
CA ALA A 29 2.34 11.46 11.00
C ALA A 29 1.19 11.74 10.03
N ARG A 30 0.22 10.82 9.89
CA ARG A 30 -1.00 11.04 9.11
C ARG A 30 -1.97 12.01 9.76
N GLN A 31 -1.99 12.08 11.09
CA GLN A 31 -2.87 12.97 11.84
C GLN A 31 -2.38 14.42 11.77
N PHE A 32 -1.06 14.64 11.83
CA PHE A 32 -0.44 15.96 11.85
C PHE A 32 0.18 16.38 10.50
N HIS A 33 -0.07 15.63 9.43
CA HIS A 33 0.54 15.91 8.13
C HIS A 33 0.16 17.32 7.63
N PRO A 34 1.10 18.10 7.04
CA PRO A 34 0.82 19.45 6.53
C PRO A 34 -0.20 19.46 5.40
N ASP A 35 -0.31 18.36 4.65
CA ASP A 35 -1.33 18.19 3.60
C ASP A 35 -2.77 18.16 4.15
N VAL A 36 -2.96 17.67 5.38
CA VAL A 36 -4.30 17.57 5.99
C VAL A 36 -4.55 18.64 7.05
N ASN A 37 -3.51 19.32 7.50
CA ASN A 37 -3.58 20.49 8.36
C ASN A 37 -2.83 21.68 7.72
N PRO A 38 -3.24 22.15 6.53
CA PRO A 38 -2.57 23.25 5.86
C PRO A 38 -2.72 24.54 6.67
N GLY A 39 -1.59 25.19 6.97
CA GLY A 39 -1.57 26.45 7.71
C GLY A 39 -1.79 26.35 9.22
N ASP A 40 -1.84 25.13 9.79
CA ASP A 40 -1.93 24.93 11.22
C ASP A 40 -0.52 24.80 11.84
N PRO A 41 -0.03 25.82 12.57
CA PRO A 41 1.31 25.80 13.15
C PRO A 41 1.44 24.77 14.28
N GLU A 42 0.34 24.42 14.95
CA GLU A 42 0.34 23.46 16.06
C GLU A 42 0.46 22.02 15.55
N ALA A 43 -0.24 21.70 14.45
CA ALA A 43 -0.08 20.44 13.75
C ALA A 43 1.33 20.30 13.16
N HIS A 44 1.88 21.36 12.58
CA HIS A 44 3.26 21.35 12.09
C HIS A 44 4.27 21.06 13.20
N GLN A 45 4.12 21.72 14.35
CA GLN A 45 4.99 21.49 15.51
C GLN A 45 4.89 20.05 16.02
N LYS A 46 3.68 19.51 16.13
CA LYS A 46 3.45 18.10 16.53
C LYS A 46 4.01 17.12 15.51
N PHE A 47 3.93 17.41 14.21
CA PHE A 47 4.53 16.58 13.17
C PHE A 47 6.05 16.51 13.28
N ILE A 48 6.70 17.64 13.53
CA ILE A 48 8.15 17.70 13.78
C ILE A 48 8.50 16.89 15.02
N GLU A 49 7.77 17.08 16.13
CA GLU A 49 8.03 16.41 17.40
C GLU A 49 7.88 14.88 17.30
N VAL A 50 6.82 14.42 16.63
CA VAL A 50 6.57 12.99 16.35
C VAL A 50 7.68 12.38 15.49
N THR A 51 8.18 13.12 14.50
CA THR A 51 9.26 12.66 13.62
C THR A 51 10.58 12.56 14.39
N GLN A 52 10.93 13.59 15.17
CA GLN A 52 12.12 13.56 16.03
C GLN A 52 12.09 12.43 17.07
N ALA A 53 10.92 12.17 17.67
CA ALA A 53 10.73 11.07 18.61
C ALA A 53 10.98 9.70 17.95
N TYR A 54 10.46 9.51 16.74
CA TYR A 54 10.63 8.28 15.97
C TYR A 54 12.08 8.04 15.57
N ASP A 55 12.78 9.04 15.03
CA ASP A 55 14.19 8.92 14.64
C ASP A 55 15.09 8.58 15.83
N ARG A 56 14.89 9.25 16.98
CA ARG A 56 15.65 8.96 18.22
C ARG A 56 15.38 7.56 18.74
N LEU A 57 14.14 7.09 18.67
CA LEU A 57 13.79 5.72 19.06
C LEU A 57 14.41 4.68 18.13
N LEU A 58 14.42 4.96 16.82
CA LEU A 58 15.03 4.10 15.83
C LEU A 58 16.54 3.97 16.07
N GLU A 59 17.23 5.09 16.30
CA GLU A 59 18.66 5.12 16.66
C GLU A 59 18.92 4.34 17.96
N PHE A 60 18.12 4.56 19.00
CA PHE A 60 18.26 3.88 20.28
C PHE A 60 18.05 2.36 20.17
N LEU A 61 17.00 1.92 19.47
CA LEU A 61 16.68 0.51 19.27
C LEU A 61 17.69 -0.22 18.35
N GLN A 62 18.29 0.50 17.41
CA GLN A 62 19.36 -0.02 16.55
C GLN A 62 20.72 -0.07 17.25
N SER A 63 20.98 0.86 18.17
CA SER A 63 22.23 0.95 18.94
C SER A 63 22.26 0.00 20.14
N GLN A 64 21.11 -0.54 20.57
CA GLN A 64 21.14 -1.65 21.51
C GLN A 64 21.82 -2.86 20.84
N PRO A 65 22.81 -3.50 21.50
CA PRO A 65 23.37 -4.73 20.99
C PRO A 65 22.19 -5.67 20.80
N ARG A 66 22.03 -6.19 19.57
CA ARG A 66 21.00 -7.20 19.31
C ARG A 66 21.15 -8.22 20.42
N LYS A 67 20.12 -8.37 21.25
CA LYS A 67 19.99 -9.55 22.08
C LYS A 67 19.85 -10.68 21.07
N SER A 68 21.00 -11.20 20.64
CA SER A 68 21.18 -12.53 20.16
C SER A 68 20.63 -13.37 21.29
N THR A 69 19.35 -13.70 21.21
CA THR A 69 18.77 -14.75 22.03
C THR A 69 19.58 -15.97 21.65
N TYR A 70 20.56 -16.25 22.50
CA TYR A 70 21.37 -17.44 22.43
C TYR A 70 20.46 -18.62 22.14
N SER A 71 20.91 -19.43 21.19
CA SER A 71 20.64 -20.85 21.10
C SER A 71 20.62 -21.44 22.52
N ALA A 72 19.44 -21.67 23.07
CA ALA A 72 19.29 -22.56 24.21
C ALA A 72 19.38 -23.99 23.64
N PRO A 73 20.12 -24.92 24.28
CA PRO A 73 20.05 -26.32 23.91
C PRO A 73 18.60 -26.77 24.08
N VAL A 74 18.04 -27.34 23.01
CA VAL A 74 16.74 -28.02 23.07
C VAL A 74 16.88 -29.15 24.10
N PRO A 75 16.07 -29.22 25.17
CA PRO A 75 16.09 -30.37 26.06
C PRO A 75 15.71 -31.62 25.27
N PRO A 76 16.32 -32.79 25.54
CA PRO A 76 15.99 -34.02 24.83
C PRO A 76 14.49 -34.33 25.03
N PRO A 77 13.78 -34.80 23.99
CA PRO A 77 12.37 -35.11 24.12
C PRO A 77 12.20 -36.30 25.08
N GLU A 78 11.34 -36.13 26.09
CA GLU A 78 10.89 -37.23 26.94
C GLU A 78 10.21 -38.31 26.08
N PRO A 79 10.27 -39.61 26.49
CA PRO A 79 9.62 -40.68 25.76
C PRO A 79 8.09 -40.52 25.85
N VAL A 80 7.52 -39.93 24.80
CA VAL A 80 6.07 -39.88 24.61
C VAL A 80 5.56 -41.31 24.39
N ILE A 81 4.83 -41.82 25.39
CA ILE A 81 4.05 -43.06 25.28
C ILE A 81 3.07 -42.87 24.12
N ARG A 82 3.31 -43.62 23.05
CA ARG A 82 2.50 -43.59 21.83
C ARG A 82 1.17 -44.28 22.10
N VAL A 83 0.17 -43.52 22.55
CA VAL A 83 -1.21 -43.96 22.50
C VAL A 83 -1.58 -44.10 21.02
N GLN A 84 -1.82 -45.34 20.57
CA GLN A 84 -2.26 -45.60 19.21
C GLN A 84 -3.64 -44.96 19.00
N ARG A 85 -3.66 -43.86 18.24
CA ARG A 85 -4.88 -43.30 17.68
C ARG A 85 -5.39 -44.28 16.60
N PRO A 86 -6.66 -44.71 16.63
CA PRO A 86 -7.21 -45.46 15.50
C PRO A 86 -7.14 -44.61 14.24
N ALA A 87 -6.89 -45.26 13.10
CA ALA A 87 -6.77 -44.64 11.80
C ALA A 87 -8.03 -43.83 11.47
N ALA A 88 -7.84 -42.55 11.15
CA ALA A 88 -8.91 -41.71 10.65
C ALA A 88 -9.43 -42.28 9.31
N PRO A 89 -10.75 -42.25 9.04
CA PRO A 89 -11.28 -42.61 7.73
C PRO A 89 -10.70 -41.68 6.66
N PRO A 90 -10.60 -42.13 5.40
CA PRO A 90 -10.10 -41.29 4.31
C PRO A 90 -10.97 -40.04 4.17
N PRO A 91 -10.38 -38.87 3.82
CA PRO A 91 -11.16 -37.67 3.60
C PRO A 91 -12.16 -37.91 2.46
N PRO A 92 -13.37 -37.33 2.52
CA PRO A 92 -14.31 -37.38 1.40
C PRO A 92 -13.67 -36.76 0.15
N PRO A 93 -14.12 -37.13 -1.06
CA PRO A 93 -13.60 -36.56 -2.30
C PRO A 93 -13.71 -35.04 -2.24
N VAL A 94 -12.58 -34.36 -2.42
CA VAL A 94 -12.51 -32.90 -2.49
C VAL A 94 -13.40 -32.46 -3.66
N ALA A 95 -14.48 -31.75 -3.35
CA ALA A 95 -15.32 -31.14 -4.37
C ALA A 95 -14.45 -30.31 -5.32
N PRO A 96 -14.76 -30.26 -6.63
CA PRO A 96 -14.04 -29.40 -7.55
C PRO A 96 -14.00 -27.97 -6.99
N PRO A 97 -12.89 -27.23 -7.18
CA PRO A 97 -12.84 -25.85 -6.75
C PRO A 97 -14.06 -25.12 -7.32
N PRO A 98 -14.74 -24.27 -6.53
CA PRO A 98 -15.85 -23.50 -7.07
C PRO A 98 -15.35 -22.75 -8.32
N PRO A 99 -16.21 -22.52 -9.32
CA PRO A 99 -15.83 -21.68 -10.45
C PRO A 99 -15.24 -20.40 -9.87
N VAL A 100 -14.11 -19.94 -10.41
CA VAL A 100 -13.50 -18.66 -10.05
C VAL A 100 -14.64 -17.64 -10.13
N VAL A 101 -15.18 -17.28 -8.97
CA VAL A 101 -16.14 -16.21 -8.86
C VAL A 101 -15.31 -15.00 -9.22
N SER A 102 -15.48 -14.50 -10.44
CA SER A 102 -14.98 -13.22 -10.88
C SER A 102 -15.24 -12.25 -9.74
N ARG A 103 -14.18 -11.93 -9.00
CA ARG A 103 -14.25 -11.05 -7.85
C ARG A 103 -14.92 -9.78 -8.37
N PRO A 104 -16.06 -9.32 -7.82
CA PRO A 104 -16.75 -8.17 -8.34
C PRO A 104 -15.74 -7.04 -8.47
N GLN A 105 -15.56 -6.54 -9.69
CA GLN A 105 -14.74 -5.36 -9.87
C GLN A 105 -15.31 -4.27 -8.96
N PRO A 106 -14.46 -3.50 -8.25
CA PRO A 106 -14.95 -2.37 -7.49
C PRO A 106 -15.82 -1.50 -8.40
N PRO A 107 -16.92 -0.93 -7.89
CA PRO A 107 -17.82 -0.12 -8.70
C PRO A 107 -16.99 0.93 -9.45
N PRO A 108 -17.31 1.21 -10.73
CA PRO A 108 -16.60 2.23 -11.48
C PRO A 108 -16.62 3.54 -10.69
N PRO A 109 -15.55 4.34 -10.75
CA PRO A 109 -15.54 5.65 -10.10
C PRO A 109 -16.77 6.46 -10.56
N PRO A 110 -17.35 7.28 -9.66
CA PRO A 110 -18.55 8.05 -9.98
C PRO A 110 -18.32 8.94 -11.20
N PRO A 111 -19.38 9.20 -12.01
CA PRO A 111 -19.29 10.13 -13.13
C PRO A 111 -18.85 11.53 -12.65
N PRO A 112 -18.15 12.29 -13.50
CA PRO A 112 -17.47 13.52 -13.07
C PRO A 112 -18.48 14.57 -12.54
N PRO A 113 -18.19 15.24 -11.42
CA PRO A 113 -18.96 16.40 -11.00
C PRO A 113 -18.74 17.54 -12.01
N ALA A 114 -19.81 18.27 -12.33
CA ALA A 114 -19.77 19.41 -13.23
C ALA A 114 -19.03 20.59 -12.55
N GLY A 115 -17.70 20.65 -12.71
CA GLY A 115 -16.89 21.84 -12.47
C GLY A 115 -16.83 22.76 -13.70
N PRO A 116 -16.49 24.05 -13.54
CA PRO A 116 -16.67 25.06 -14.57
C PRO A 116 -15.62 24.94 -15.70
N SER A 117 -16.07 25.14 -16.95
CA SER A 117 -15.25 25.45 -18.16
C SER A 117 -14.56 24.31 -18.95
N LEU A 118 -15.20 23.15 -19.16
CA LEU A 118 -14.81 22.24 -20.27
C LEU A 118 -15.83 22.32 -21.40
N SER A 119 -15.37 22.53 -22.63
CA SER A 119 -16.23 22.49 -23.83
C SER A 119 -16.94 21.14 -23.94
N GLU A 120 -18.15 21.11 -24.49
CA GLU A 120 -18.92 19.87 -24.68
C GLU A 120 -18.13 18.81 -25.48
N GLU A 121 -17.27 19.27 -26.39
CA GLU A 121 -16.39 18.43 -27.18
C GLU A 121 -15.32 17.76 -26.31
N ASP A 122 -14.69 18.50 -25.40
CA ASP A 122 -13.69 17.95 -24.48
C ASP A 122 -14.31 16.98 -23.48
N ARG A 123 -15.55 17.22 -23.06
CA ARG A 123 -16.32 16.27 -22.22
C ARG A 123 -16.58 14.97 -22.98
N LYS A 124 -16.96 15.05 -24.26
CA LYS A 124 -17.15 13.86 -25.12
C LYS A 124 -15.83 13.11 -25.36
N VAL A 125 -14.73 13.81 -25.60
CA VAL A 125 -13.40 13.20 -25.77
C VAL A 125 -12.99 12.46 -24.50
N LYS A 126 -13.14 13.08 -23.32
CA LYS A 126 -12.87 12.44 -22.04
C LYS A 126 -13.72 11.21 -21.79
N LEU A 127 -15.02 11.28 -22.08
CA LEU A 127 -15.94 10.16 -21.88
C LEU A 127 -15.53 8.95 -22.74
N ARG A 128 -15.28 9.17 -24.04
CA ARG A 128 -14.84 8.09 -24.94
C ARG A 128 -13.51 7.48 -24.49
N ALA A 129 -12.56 8.33 -24.11
CA ALA A 129 -11.26 7.86 -23.64
C ALA A 129 -11.37 7.10 -22.31
N TYR A 130 -12.28 7.49 -21.42
CA TYR A 130 -12.59 6.77 -20.19
C TYR A 130 -13.16 5.37 -20.47
N GLU A 131 -14.15 5.28 -21.36
CA GLU A 131 -14.76 4.01 -21.76
C GLU A 131 -13.72 3.05 -22.36
N GLN A 132 -12.87 3.57 -23.26
CA GLN A 132 -11.78 2.81 -23.85
C GLN A 132 -10.76 2.38 -22.79
N TRP A 133 -10.37 3.29 -21.90
CA TRP A 133 -9.43 3.02 -20.81
C TRP A 133 -9.93 1.91 -19.89
N GLN A 134 -11.20 2.00 -19.46
CA GLN A 134 -11.84 0.99 -18.62
C GLN A 134 -11.93 -0.36 -19.34
N ALA A 135 -12.24 -0.37 -20.65
CA ALA A 135 -12.24 -1.58 -21.45
C ALA A 135 -10.84 -2.23 -21.52
N GLN A 136 -9.76 -1.45 -21.62
CA GLN A 136 -8.39 -1.99 -21.60
C GLN A 136 -8.04 -2.60 -20.24
N LEU A 137 -8.41 -1.95 -19.14
CA LEU A 137 -8.19 -2.49 -17.80
C LEU A 137 -8.93 -3.82 -17.59
N ASN A 138 -10.15 -3.94 -18.11
CA ASN A 138 -10.95 -5.18 -18.04
C ASN A 138 -10.37 -6.32 -18.85
N GLN A 139 -9.54 -6.02 -19.85
CA GLN A 139 -8.86 -7.00 -20.69
C GLN A 139 -7.42 -7.26 -20.21
N ASP A 140 -7.04 -6.78 -19.03
CA ASP A 140 -5.68 -6.85 -18.47
C ASP A 140 -4.61 -6.20 -19.39
N GLN A 141 -5.02 -5.31 -20.30
CA GLN A 141 -4.14 -4.63 -21.25
C GLN A 141 -3.55 -3.35 -20.63
N PHE A 142 -2.84 -3.51 -19.51
CA PHE A 142 -2.39 -2.40 -18.68
C PHE A 142 -1.48 -1.40 -19.42
N ALA A 143 -0.61 -1.87 -20.31
CA ALA A 143 0.24 -0.99 -21.11
C ALA A 143 -0.59 -0.09 -22.05
N ARG A 144 -1.68 -0.61 -22.63
CA ARG A 144 -2.60 0.16 -23.46
C ARG A 144 -3.42 1.14 -22.62
N ALA A 145 -3.86 0.73 -21.43
CA ALA A 145 -4.53 1.61 -20.48
C ALA A 145 -3.63 2.79 -20.06
N VAL A 146 -2.34 2.54 -19.77
CA VAL A 146 -1.36 3.59 -19.47
C VAL A 146 -1.23 4.56 -20.65
N ALA A 147 -1.14 4.07 -21.89
CA ALA A 147 -1.03 4.92 -23.07
C ALA A 147 -2.24 5.85 -23.26
N ILE A 148 -3.46 5.34 -23.03
CA ILE A 148 -4.69 6.15 -23.10
C ILE A 148 -4.67 7.24 -22.01
N ALA A 149 -4.31 6.87 -20.78
CA ALA A 149 -4.25 7.83 -19.66
C ALA A 149 -3.16 8.89 -19.87
N ASP A 150 -2.00 8.52 -20.42
CA ASP A 150 -0.91 9.45 -20.74
C ASP A 150 -1.29 10.41 -21.88
N GLY A 151 -1.94 9.90 -22.93
CA GLY A 151 -2.48 10.74 -24.01
C GLY A 151 -3.53 11.74 -23.52
N LEU A 152 -4.39 11.32 -22.57
CA LEU A 152 -5.32 12.23 -21.91
C LEU A 152 -4.60 13.29 -21.06
N ALA A 153 -3.52 12.93 -20.37
CA ALA A 153 -2.77 13.86 -19.52
C ALA A 153 -2.07 14.95 -20.34
N GLN A 154 -1.64 14.64 -21.56
CA GLN A 154 -1.11 15.64 -22.49
C GLN A 154 -2.18 16.66 -22.91
N ARG A 155 -3.42 16.21 -23.07
CA ARG A 155 -4.55 17.06 -23.48
C ARG A 155 -5.18 17.82 -22.31
N PHE A 156 -5.14 17.25 -21.10
CA PHE A 156 -5.74 17.80 -19.89
C PHE A 156 -4.75 17.77 -18.71
N PRO A 157 -3.62 18.50 -18.81
CA PRO A 157 -2.51 18.41 -17.85
C PRO A 157 -2.81 19.04 -16.49
N GLN A 158 -3.91 19.76 -16.34
CA GLN A 158 -4.34 20.35 -15.07
C GLN A 158 -5.52 19.58 -14.45
N ASP A 159 -5.96 18.50 -15.09
CA ASP A 159 -7.14 17.78 -14.65
C ASP A 159 -6.80 16.70 -13.61
N PRO A 160 -7.28 16.81 -12.36
CA PRO A 160 -6.94 15.85 -11.31
C PRO A 160 -7.50 14.44 -11.59
N GLN A 161 -8.60 14.33 -12.34
CA GLN A 161 -9.20 13.04 -12.69
C GLN A 161 -8.31 12.27 -13.67
N VAL A 162 -7.68 12.97 -14.61
CA VAL A 162 -6.77 12.35 -15.57
C VAL A 162 -5.52 11.82 -14.88
N HIS A 163 -4.97 12.58 -13.91
CA HIS A 163 -3.87 12.12 -13.06
C HIS A 163 -4.26 10.89 -12.24
N GLN A 164 -5.48 10.87 -11.69
CA GLN A 164 -6.02 9.71 -10.98
C GLN A 164 -6.09 8.47 -11.89
N TRP A 165 -6.54 8.61 -13.14
CA TRP A 165 -6.57 7.50 -14.11
C TRP A 165 -5.17 7.01 -14.46
N GLN A 166 -4.19 7.90 -14.64
CA GLN A 166 -2.80 7.50 -14.82
C GLN A 166 -2.30 6.72 -13.60
N ALA A 167 -2.56 7.22 -12.39
CA ALA A 167 -2.12 6.59 -11.15
C ALA A 167 -2.71 5.18 -10.99
N ILE A 168 -4.00 5.00 -11.25
CA ILE A 168 -4.68 3.69 -11.26
C ILE A 168 -4.04 2.76 -12.31
N SER A 169 -3.75 3.26 -13.51
CA SER A 169 -3.14 2.48 -14.58
C SER A 169 -1.77 1.93 -14.19
N TYR A 170 -0.90 2.80 -13.65
CA TYR A 170 0.43 2.39 -13.18
C TYR A 170 0.37 1.44 -11.99
N HIS A 171 -0.63 1.58 -11.11
CA HIS A 171 -0.84 0.66 -10.00
C HIS A 171 -1.23 -0.74 -10.47
N HIS A 172 -2.22 -0.84 -11.35
CA HIS A 172 -2.64 -2.11 -11.95
C HIS A 172 -1.50 -2.77 -12.73
N TRP A 173 -0.77 -1.99 -13.53
CA TRP A 173 0.39 -2.49 -14.26
C TRP A 173 1.49 -2.97 -13.32
N GLY A 174 1.81 -2.22 -12.26
CA GLY A 174 2.78 -2.61 -11.25
C GLY A 174 2.41 -3.93 -10.57
N ARG A 175 1.14 -4.13 -10.23
CA ARG A 175 0.65 -5.40 -9.64
C ARG A 175 0.77 -6.57 -10.60
N HIS A 176 0.47 -6.36 -11.88
CA HIS A 176 0.66 -7.38 -12.90
C HIS A 176 2.15 -7.75 -13.07
N LEU A 177 3.04 -6.75 -13.08
CA LEU A 177 4.49 -6.98 -13.16
C LEU A 177 5.04 -7.75 -11.94
N ILE A 178 4.45 -7.60 -10.75
CA ILE A 178 4.78 -8.44 -9.59
C ILE A 178 4.45 -9.91 -9.87
N GLN A 179 3.33 -10.19 -10.55
CA GLN A 179 2.93 -11.56 -10.90
C GLN A 179 3.84 -12.16 -11.97
N THR A 180 4.29 -11.36 -12.94
CA THR A 180 5.25 -11.78 -13.98
C THR A 180 6.71 -11.82 -13.51
N ARG A 181 6.95 -11.53 -12.21
CA ARG A 181 8.28 -11.48 -11.57
C ARG A 181 9.21 -10.38 -12.09
N GLU A 182 8.66 -9.35 -12.70
CA GLU A 182 9.40 -8.18 -13.19
C GLU A 182 9.48 -7.09 -12.12
N TYR A 183 10.14 -7.41 -11.00
CA TYR A 183 10.08 -6.62 -9.77
C TYR A 183 10.64 -5.19 -9.90
N GLU A 184 11.71 -4.99 -10.65
CA GLU A 184 12.27 -3.64 -10.89
C GLU A 184 11.30 -2.74 -11.64
N ARG A 185 10.67 -3.27 -12.68
CA ARG A 185 9.65 -2.55 -13.46
C ARG A 185 8.40 -2.31 -12.62
N ALA A 186 7.98 -3.29 -11.80
CA ALA A 186 6.88 -3.13 -10.87
C ALA A 186 7.14 -1.99 -9.88
N ARG A 187 8.33 -1.95 -9.27
CA ARG A 187 8.74 -0.90 -8.33
C ARG A 187 8.72 0.49 -8.98
N ALA A 188 9.21 0.61 -10.20
CA ALA A 188 9.16 1.86 -10.96
C ALA A 188 7.71 2.32 -11.21
N CYS A 189 6.82 1.41 -11.63
CA CYS A 189 5.41 1.69 -11.87
C CYS A 189 4.69 2.14 -10.59
N LEU A 190 4.87 1.42 -9.49
CA LEU A 190 4.27 1.75 -8.19
C LEU A 190 4.73 3.11 -7.67
N ARG A 191 6.03 3.45 -7.79
CA ARG A 191 6.52 4.79 -7.43
C ARG A 191 5.91 5.88 -8.30
N LYS A 192 5.72 5.61 -9.60
CA LYS A 192 5.11 6.57 -10.52
C LYS A 192 3.64 6.80 -10.16
N ALA A 193 2.90 5.76 -9.80
CA ALA A 193 1.50 5.87 -9.36
C ALA A 193 1.33 6.84 -8.17
N LEU A 194 2.20 6.76 -7.16
CA LEU A 194 2.16 7.64 -5.99
C LEU A 194 2.46 9.11 -6.29
N LYS A 195 3.33 9.37 -7.28
CA LYS A 195 3.68 10.74 -7.70
C LYS A 195 2.53 11.42 -8.44
N LEU A 196 1.75 10.65 -9.18
CA LEU A 196 0.66 11.16 -10.01
C LEU A 196 -0.55 11.57 -9.17
N ASP A 197 -0.83 10.86 -8.08
CA ASP A 197 -1.97 11.16 -7.21
C ASP A 197 -1.56 11.13 -5.72
N PRO A 198 -0.87 12.19 -5.25
CA PRO A 198 -0.34 12.23 -3.88
C PRO A 198 -1.43 12.33 -2.81
N HIS A 199 -2.59 12.92 -3.14
CA HIS A 199 -3.68 13.16 -2.20
C HIS A 199 -4.58 11.93 -1.99
N ASN A 200 -4.45 10.90 -2.83
CA ASN A 200 -5.26 9.69 -2.76
C ASN A 200 -4.73 8.66 -1.76
N ARG A 201 -5.21 8.80 -0.52
CA ARG A 201 -4.87 7.92 0.61
C ARG A 201 -5.13 6.44 0.36
N ARG A 202 -6.19 6.10 -0.40
CA ARG A 202 -6.54 4.70 -0.68
C ARG A 202 -5.53 4.06 -1.62
N LEU A 203 -5.15 4.77 -2.68
CA LEU A 203 -4.10 4.34 -3.59
C LEU A 203 -2.78 4.12 -2.85
N TRP A 204 -2.40 5.06 -1.99
CA TRP A 204 -1.21 4.95 -1.14
C TRP A 204 -1.18 3.68 -0.30
N GLN A 205 -2.29 3.36 0.39
CA GLN A 205 -2.37 2.15 1.23
C GLN A 205 -2.23 0.86 0.42
N GLU A 206 -2.84 0.82 -0.77
CA GLU A 206 -2.77 -0.35 -1.65
C GLU A 206 -1.35 -0.52 -2.21
N VAL A 207 -0.73 0.56 -2.69
CA VAL A 207 0.64 0.54 -3.21
C VAL A 207 1.65 0.18 -2.12
N GLU A 208 1.49 0.67 -0.90
CA GLU A 208 2.33 0.32 0.25
C GLU A 208 2.25 -1.18 0.57
N ARG A 209 1.06 -1.78 0.46
CA ARG A 209 0.89 -3.23 0.61
C ARG A 209 1.62 -4.00 -0.50
N ASP A 210 1.56 -3.49 -1.73
CA ASP A 210 2.24 -4.10 -2.87
C ASP A 210 3.77 -3.97 -2.75
N PHE A 211 4.30 -2.87 -2.20
CA PHE A 211 5.73 -2.74 -1.88
C PHE A 211 6.18 -3.76 -0.83
N ARG A 212 5.44 -3.92 0.27
CA ARG A 212 5.76 -4.93 1.28
C ARG A 212 5.78 -6.35 0.70
N ARG A 213 4.85 -6.65 -0.22
CA ARG A 213 4.84 -7.93 -0.94
C ARG A 213 6.09 -8.08 -1.81
N LEU A 214 6.48 -7.01 -2.50
CA LEU A 214 7.68 -7.00 -3.35
C LEU A 214 8.95 -7.23 -2.52
N GLU A 215 9.07 -6.64 -1.33
CA GLU A 215 10.20 -6.87 -0.41
C GLU A 215 10.28 -8.33 0.09
N GLN A 216 9.14 -8.97 0.33
CA GLN A 216 9.10 -10.39 0.74
C GLN A 216 9.54 -11.34 -0.39
N LEU A 217 9.29 -10.97 -1.65
CA LEU A 217 9.64 -11.76 -2.83
C LEU A 217 11.11 -11.58 -3.27
N TYR A 218 11.80 -10.58 -2.74
CA TYR A 218 13.21 -10.26 -3.03
C TYR A 218 14.20 -10.88 -2.03
N ARG A 219 13.71 -11.65 -1.05
CA ARG A 219 14.51 -12.38 -0.06
C ARG A 219 14.88 -13.77 -0.56
#